data_AF-A0A7Y3GTH6-F1
#
_entry.id   AF-A0A7Y3GTH6-F1
#
_cell.length_a   1.000
_cell.length_b   1.000
_cell.length_c   1.000
_cell.angle_alpha   90.00
_cell.angle_beta   90.00
_cell.angle_gamma   90.00
#
_symmetry.space_group_name_H-M   'P 1'
#
loop_
_entity.id
_entity.type
_entity.pdbx_description
1 polymer ?
#
loop_
_entity_poly.entity_id
_entity_poly.type
_entity_poly.pdbx_seq_one_letter_code
_entity_poly.pdbx_strand_id
1 'polypeptide(L)'
;ERGNFRGAQVIGGAIFEADIDRSHPINFGYNNNTISLFRNSTLFINPDKNSYNNPIQYTENPLLSGYISEENLDSISKTVPFVVKRFGGGHIMAFTDNTNFRAFWYGTNKLLMNAIFFRDEM
;
A
#
# COMPACT_ATOMS: atom_id res chain seq x y z
N GLU A 1 1.65 -18.23 26.72
CA GLU A 1 2.68 -18.35 25.66
C GLU A 1 2.11 -18.38 24.24
N ARG A 2 1.34 -19.40 23.82
CA ARG A 2 0.77 -19.47 22.45
C ARG A 2 -0.11 -18.26 22.06
N GLY A 3 -0.85 -17.67 23.02
CA GLY A 3 -1.66 -16.48 22.80
C GLY A 3 -0.82 -15.23 22.50
N ASN A 4 0.24 -15.00 23.29
CA ASN A 4 1.14 -13.86 23.12
C ASN A 4 1.86 -13.94 21.77
N PHE A 5 2.31 -15.14 21.38
CA PHE A 5 2.91 -15.37 20.07
C PHE A 5 1.94 -15.01 18.93
N ARG A 6 0.69 -15.49 18.99
CA ARG A 6 -0.32 -15.16 17.96
C ARG A 6 -0.67 -13.68 17.94
N GLY A 7 -0.75 -13.04 19.10
CA GLY A 7 -1.02 -11.59 19.20
C GLY A 7 0.10 -10.75 18.59
N ALA A 8 1.35 -11.16 18.75
CA ALA A 8 2.51 -10.51 18.14
C ALA A 8 2.52 -10.58 16.59
N GLN A 9 1.81 -11.55 16.00
CA GLN A 9 1.72 -11.66 14.54
C GLN A 9 0.69 -10.71 13.92
N VAL A 10 -0.05 -9.94 14.72
CA VAL A 10 -1.03 -8.95 14.23
C VAL A 10 -0.36 -7.60 14.05
N ILE A 11 -0.64 -6.93 12.92
CA ILE A 11 -0.30 -5.53 12.73
C ILE A 11 -1.48 -4.68 13.25
N GLY A 12 -1.38 -4.19 14.47
CA GLY A 12 -2.42 -3.35 15.08
C GLY A 12 -2.47 -1.90 14.55
N GLY A 13 -1.41 -1.49 13.87
CA GLY A 13 -1.22 -0.12 13.37
C GLY A 13 0.27 0.22 13.30
N ALA A 14 0.80 0.31 12.10
CA ALA A 14 2.18 0.71 11.85
C ALA A 14 2.26 1.54 10.57
N ILE A 15 3.33 2.32 10.45
CA ILE A 15 3.58 3.22 9.33
C ILE A 15 4.73 2.64 8.52
N PHE A 16 4.50 2.52 7.21
CA PHE A 16 5.44 1.94 6.27
C PHE A 16 5.76 2.91 5.13
N GLU A 17 7.00 2.87 4.64
CA GLU A 17 7.45 3.62 3.49
C GLU A 17 7.28 2.81 2.21
N ALA A 18 6.80 3.46 1.16
CA ALA A 18 6.73 2.92 -0.18
C ALA A 18 7.26 3.95 -1.19
N ASP A 19 7.96 3.45 -2.20
CA ASP A 19 8.30 4.20 -3.41
C ASP A 19 7.05 4.37 -4.28
N ILE A 20 6.93 5.53 -4.93
CA ILE A 20 5.82 5.85 -5.83
C ILE A 20 6.33 6.30 -7.20
N ASP A 21 5.79 5.69 -8.25
CA ASP A 21 5.96 6.16 -9.62
C ASP A 21 4.99 7.32 -9.90
N ARG A 22 5.52 8.54 -9.90
CA ARG A 22 4.75 9.77 -10.11
C ARG A 22 4.23 9.94 -11.54
N SER A 23 4.69 9.12 -12.50
CA SER A 23 4.15 9.11 -13.86
C SER A 23 2.82 8.34 -13.97
N HIS A 24 2.54 7.46 -13.00
CA HIS A 24 1.30 6.68 -12.98
C HIS A 24 0.11 7.52 -12.45
N PRO A 25 -1.09 7.45 -13.06
CA PRO A 25 -2.23 8.29 -12.67
C PRO A 25 -2.66 8.16 -11.20
N ILE A 26 -2.50 6.96 -10.61
CA ILE A 26 -2.80 6.74 -9.19
C ILE A 26 -2.01 7.66 -8.24
N ASN A 27 -0.82 8.09 -8.65
CA ASN A 27 0.09 8.94 -7.88
C ASN A 27 0.04 10.40 -8.34
N PHE A 28 -0.95 10.80 -9.13
CA PHE A 28 -1.10 12.19 -9.57
C PHE A 28 -1.18 13.14 -8.38
N GLY A 29 -0.48 14.27 -8.48
CA GLY A 29 -0.46 15.33 -7.47
C GLY A 29 0.41 15.04 -6.23
N TYR A 30 1.15 13.93 -6.19
CA TYR A 30 2.23 13.73 -5.21
C TYR A 30 3.53 14.41 -5.69
N ASN A 31 4.25 15.02 -4.75
CA ASN A 31 5.49 15.76 -5.04
C ASN A 31 6.77 14.96 -4.70
N ASN A 32 6.66 14.04 -3.74
CA ASN A 32 7.77 13.19 -3.31
C ASN A 32 7.77 11.88 -4.09
N ASN A 33 8.91 11.20 -4.12
CA ASN A 33 9.05 9.86 -4.71
C ASN A 33 8.72 8.74 -3.72
N THR A 34 8.44 9.08 -2.46
CA THR A 34 8.01 8.14 -1.42
C THR A 34 6.70 8.60 -0.78
N ILE A 35 5.98 7.64 -0.20
CA ILE A 35 4.76 7.85 0.56
C ILE A 35 4.78 7.02 1.85
N SER A 36 4.23 7.59 2.93
CA SER A 36 3.98 6.85 4.17
C SER A 36 2.57 6.26 4.16
N LEU A 37 2.46 4.96 4.41
CA LEU A 37 1.22 4.19 4.43
C LEU A 37 0.93 3.71 5.84
N PHE A 38 -0.27 4.00 6.34
CA PHE A 38 -0.75 3.43 7.60
C PHE A 38 -1.41 2.09 7.33
N ARG A 39 -0.98 1.06 8.05
CA ARG A 39 -1.43 -0.32 7.85
C ARG A 39 -1.81 -0.98 9.16
N ASN A 40 -2.89 -1.74 9.10
CA ASN A 40 -3.39 -2.59 10.18
C ASN A 40 -3.86 -3.98 9.67
N SER A 41 -3.27 -4.45 8.56
CA SER A 41 -3.61 -5.72 7.91
C SER A 41 -2.36 -6.59 7.72
N THR A 42 -2.56 -7.90 7.52
CA THR A 42 -1.48 -8.86 7.19
C THR A 42 -1.66 -9.42 5.77
N LEU A 43 -2.28 -8.66 4.87
CA LEU A 43 -2.51 -9.03 3.46
C LEU A 43 -1.39 -8.49 2.57
N PHE A 44 -0.44 -9.33 2.18
CA PHE A 44 0.68 -8.94 1.34
C PHE A 44 0.45 -9.40 -0.09
N ILE A 45 0.71 -8.52 -1.07
CA ILE A 45 0.54 -8.82 -2.49
C ILE A 45 1.89 -8.73 -3.18
N ASN A 46 2.27 -9.80 -3.86
CA ASN A 46 3.49 -9.82 -4.66
C ASN A 46 3.37 -8.86 -5.85
N PRO A 47 4.46 -8.17 -6.22
CA PRO A 47 4.47 -7.30 -7.39
C PRO A 47 4.16 -8.09 -8.67
N ASP A 48 3.48 -7.44 -9.60
CA ASP A 48 3.24 -7.95 -10.94
C ASP A 48 4.55 -7.96 -11.75
N LYS A 49 4.62 -8.80 -12.79
CA LYS A 49 5.80 -8.85 -13.67
C LYS A 49 5.98 -7.56 -14.48
N ASN A 50 4.89 -6.88 -14.80
CA ASN A 50 4.92 -5.60 -15.48
C ASN A 50 5.06 -4.47 -14.45
N SER A 51 6.14 -3.71 -14.52
CA SER A 51 6.42 -2.60 -13.60
C SER A 51 5.33 -1.53 -13.60
N TYR A 52 4.63 -1.33 -14.72
CA TYR A 52 3.52 -0.37 -14.79
C TYR A 52 2.40 -0.69 -13.79
N ASN A 53 2.17 -1.99 -13.53
CA ASN A 53 1.15 -2.44 -12.58
C ASN A 53 1.58 -2.32 -11.11
N ASN A 54 2.82 -1.88 -10.84
CA ASN A 54 3.39 -1.71 -9.50
C ASN A 54 3.70 -0.23 -9.21
N PRO A 55 2.74 0.70 -9.34
CA PRO A 55 3.03 2.13 -9.22
C PRO A 55 3.33 2.57 -7.78
N ILE A 56 3.06 1.71 -6.80
CA ILE A 56 3.38 1.92 -5.39
C ILE A 56 4.02 0.61 -4.90
N GLN A 57 5.22 0.67 -4.34
CA GLN A 57 5.93 -0.52 -3.88
C GLN A 57 6.62 -0.22 -2.55
N TYR A 58 6.42 -1.08 -1.54
CA TYR A 58 7.13 -0.93 -0.28
C TYR A 58 8.64 -1.00 -0.49
N THR A 59 9.38 -0.18 0.25
CA THR A 59 10.85 -0.20 0.20
C THR A 59 11.40 -1.50 0.77
N GLU A 60 12.71 -1.73 0.63
CA GLU A 60 13.36 -2.92 1.19
C GLU A 60 13.28 -2.95 2.74
N ASN A 61 13.37 -1.78 3.37
CA ASN A 61 13.25 -1.60 4.82
C ASN A 61 12.05 -0.68 5.13
N PRO A 62 10.81 -1.18 5.03
CA PRO A 62 9.66 -0.29 4.93
C PRO A 62 9.19 0.26 6.28
N LEU A 63 9.58 -0.30 7.43
CA LEU A 63 9.05 0.13 8.72
C LEU A 63 9.57 1.53 9.11
N LEU A 64 8.67 2.53 9.15
CA LEU A 64 8.97 3.88 9.65
C LEU A 64 8.62 4.01 11.14
N SER A 65 7.51 3.42 11.58
CA SER A 65 7.05 3.50 12.97
C SER A 65 6.04 2.41 13.31
N GLY A 66 5.98 2.01 14.59
CA GLY A 66 5.06 1.00 15.09
C GLY A 66 5.71 -0.37 15.24
N TYR A 67 4.88 -1.39 15.40
CA TYR A 67 5.32 -2.77 15.63
C TYR A 67 4.84 -3.70 14.51
N ILE A 68 5.71 -4.62 14.12
CA ILE A 68 5.47 -5.71 13.19
C ILE A 68 6.39 -6.87 13.62
N SER A 69 5.91 -8.12 13.48
CA SER A 69 6.75 -9.29 13.71
C SER A 69 7.83 -9.40 12.63
N GLU A 70 8.93 -10.08 12.93
CA GLU A 70 10.03 -10.30 11.97
C GLU A 70 9.53 -11.00 10.70
N GLU A 71 8.64 -11.99 10.85
CA GLU A 71 8.10 -12.75 9.71
C GLU A 71 7.22 -11.88 8.79
N ASN A 72 6.42 -10.99 9.37
CA ASN A 72 5.60 -10.06 8.59
C ASN A 72 6.45 -8.94 7.98
N LEU A 73 7.53 -8.51 8.65
CA LEU A 73 8.45 -7.50 8.13
C LEU A 73 9.18 -8.01 6.88
N ASP A 74 9.59 -9.27 6.88
CA ASP A 74 10.12 -9.95 5.70
C ASP A 74 9.05 -10.03 4.60
N SER A 75 7.83 -10.45 4.96
CA SER A 75 6.73 -10.64 4.01
C SER A 75 6.23 -9.35 3.34
N ILE A 76 6.35 -8.19 3.99
CA ILE A 76 5.92 -6.90 3.41
C ILE A 76 7.00 -6.28 2.51
N SER A 77 8.27 -6.63 2.68
CA SER A 77 9.37 -6.03 1.91
C SER A 77 9.13 -6.21 0.40
N LYS A 78 9.28 -5.13 -0.37
CA LYS A 78 9.12 -5.11 -1.84
C LYS A 78 7.74 -5.55 -2.37
N THR A 79 6.73 -5.66 -1.50
CA THR A 79 5.35 -5.95 -1.91
C THR A 79 4.61 -4.69 -2.38
N VAL A 80 3.41 -4.85 -2.94
CA VAL A 80 2.61 -3.73 -3.46
C VAL A 80 1.33 -3.56 -2.65
N PRO A 81 0.98 -2.33 -2.22
CA PRO A 81 -0.26 -2.06 -1.52
C PRO A 81 -1.44 -1.77 -2.46
N PHE A 82 -1.18 -1.58 -3.75
CA PHE A 82 -2.17 -1.24 -4.78
C PHE A 82 -2.01 -2.15 -6.01
N VAL A 83 -3.13 -2.61 -6.54
CA VAL A 83 -3.20 -3.36 -7.80
C VAL A 83 -4.31 -2.79 -8.65
N VAL A 84 -4.03 -2.62 -9.94
CA VAL A 84 -5.02 -2.31 -10.97
C VAL A 84 -5.03 -3.40 -12.03
N LYS A 85 -6.22 -3.81 -12.45
CA LYS A 85 -6.38 -4.78 -13.53
C LYS A 85 -7.63 -4.48 -14.35
N ARG A 86 -7.48 -4.53 -15.68
CA ARG A 86 -8.63 -4.48 -16.59
C ARG A 86 -9.44 -5.77 -16.51
N PHE A 87 -10.75 -5.63 -16.34
CA PHE A 87 -11.68 -6.74 -16.32
C PHE A 87 -12.93 -6.37 -17.12
N GLY A 88 -13.13 -7.05 -18.26
CA GLY A 88 -14.19 -6.71 -19.20
C GLY A 88 -14.10 -5.26 -19.69
N GLY A 89 -15.19 -4.52 -19.51
CA GLY A 89 -15.30 -3.11 -19.91
C GLY A 89 -14.79 -2.08 -18.88
N GLY A 90 -14.16 -2.51 -17.78
CA GLY A 90 -13.71 -1.60 -16.73
C GLY A 90 -12.44 -2.05 -16.00
N HIS A 91 -12.17 -1.40 -14.88
CA HIS A 91 -10.99 -1.61 -14.05
C HIS A 91 -11.38 -2.11 -12.65
N ILE A 92 -10.63 -3.09 -12.15
CA ILE A 92 -10.64 -3.50 -10.75
C ILE A 92 -9.40 -2.86 -10.12
N MET A 93 -9.63 -2.05 -9.09
CA MET A 93 -8.59 -1.39 -8.31
C MET A 93 -8.71 -1.84 -6.87
N ALA A 94 -7.63 -2.36 -6.32
CA ALA A 94 -7.60 -2.89 -4.97
C ALA A 94 -6.47 -2.26 -4.17
N PHE A 95 -6.78 -1.86 -2.94
CA PHE A 95 -5.79 -1.46 -1.94
C PHE A 95 -5.79 -2.50 -0.80
N THR A 96 -4.61 -2.86 -0.31
CA THR A 96 -4.49 -3.73 0.87
C THR A 96 -4.80 -3.00 2.18
N ASP A 97 -4.71 -1.66 2.15
CA ASP A 97 -4.88 -0.78 3.30
C ASP A 97 -5.99 0.25 3.10
N ASN A 98 -6.50 0.80 4.20
CA ASN A 98 -7.51 1.84 4.16
C ASN A 98 -6.87 3.21 3.84
N THR A 99 -7.09 3.68 2.61
CA THR A 99 -6.60 4.98 2.13
C THR A 99 -7.28 6.20 2.76
N ASN A 100 -8.32 6.00 3.58
CA ASN A 100 -9.06 7.04 4.30
C ASN A 100 -9.13 6.71 5.80
N PHE A 101 -8.02 6.20 6.34
CA PHE A 101 -7.95 5.76 7.72
C PHE A 101 -7.97 6.94 8.70
N ARG A 102 -9.16 7.25 9.22
CA ARG A 102 -9.43 8.26 10.28
C ARG A 102 -8.99 9.68 9.88
N ALA A 103 -9.58 10.69 10.52
CA ALA A 103 -9.37 12.11 10.21
C ALA A 103 -7.99 12.67 10.65
N PHE A 104 -6.93 11.86 10.56
CA PHE A 104 -5.56 12.29 10.84
C PHE A 104 -4.54 11.78 9.80
N TRP A 105 -4.86 10.73 9.02
CA TRP A 105 -3.95 10.16 8.02
C TRP A 105 -4.31 10.58 6.59
N TYR A 106 -4.23 11.88 6.31
CA TYR A 106 -4.63 12.46 5.03
C TYR A 106 -3.69 12.14 3.86
N GLY A 107 -2.50 11.62 4.14
CA GLY A 107 -1.46 11.36 3.14
C GLY A 107 -1.89 10.39 2.02
N THR A 108 -2.81 9.47 2.31
CA THR A 108 -3.28 8.45 1.36
C THR A 108 -4.66 8.71 0.76
N ASN A 109 -5.41 9.73 1.23
CA ASN A 109 -6.74 10.05 0.71
C ASN A 109 -6.72 10.35 -0.80
N LYS A 110 -5.63 10.96 -1.28
CA LYS A 110 -5.45 11.29 -2.70
C LYS A 110 -5.38 10.04 -3.58
N LEU A 111 -4.87 8.91 -3.07
CA LEU A 111 -4.90 7.63 -3.79
C LEU A 111 -6.34 7.18 -4.10
N LEU A 112 -7.27 7.33 -3.14
CA LEU A 112 -8.68 7.02 -3.39
C LEU A 112 -9.27 7.97 -4.45
N MET A 113 -9.00 9.27 -4.31
CA MET A 113 -9.51 10.25 -5.27
C MET A 113 -9.00 9.96 -6.68
N ASN A 114 -7.71 9.67 -6.83
CA ASN A 114 -7.11 9.34 -8.10
C ASN A 114 -7.68 8.03 -8.68
N ALA A 115 -7.95 7.02 -7.85
CA ALA A 115 -8.62 5.78 -8.29
C ALA A 115 -10.02 6.03 -8.87
N ILE A 116 -10.74 7.04 -8.37
CA ILE A 116 -12.09 7.40 -8.86
C ILE A 116 -12.00 8.28 -10.11
N PHE A 117 -11.18 9.33 -10.08
CA PHE A 117 -11.17 10.38 -11.09
C PHE A 117 -10.25 10.09 -12.27
N PHE A 118 -9.20 9.28 -12.11
CA PHE A 118 -8.25 8.97 -13.17
C PHE A 118 -8.34 7.52 -13.67
N ARG A 119 -9.52 6.91 -13.53
CA ARG A 119 -9.71 5.48 -13.85
C ARG A 119 -9.60 5.14 -15.33
N ASP A 120 -9.80 6.13 -16.20
CA ASP A 120 -9.81 5.95 -17.66
C ASP A 120 -8.38 6.13 -18.22
N GLU A 121 -7.51 6.79 -17.45
CA GLU A 121 -6.08 6.98 -17.70
C GLU A 121 -5.20 5.84 -17.16
N MET A 122 -5.77 4.94 -16.34
CA MET A 122 -5.12 3.75 -15.76
C MET A 122 -5.25 2.50 -16.65
#